data_AF-A0A7T7XJQ4-F1
#
_entry.id   AF-A0A7T7XJQ4-F1
#
_cell.length_a   1.000
_cell.length_b   1.000
_cell.length_c   1.000
_cell.angle_alpha   90.00
_cell.angle_beta   90.00
_cell.angle_gamma   90.00
#
_symmetry.space_group_name_H-M   'P 1'
#
loop_
_entity.id
_entity.type
_entity.pdbx_description
1 polymer ?
#
loop_
_entity_poly.entity_id
_entity_poly.type
_entity_poly.pdbx_seq_one_letter_code
_entity_poly.pdbx_strand_id
1 'polypeptide(L)'
;MGIGYILVNKTKREAISFYRLPVNTMREISGNPVSAAIVTRYLFKNPCDCIAFCPDNINSDDPSWPMAGLSWEDINGFKDVTGELIDDLIRNKILRDDGILFQDGDDPDIFIRKISNIGMG
;
A
#
# COMPACT_ATOMS: atom_id res chain seq x y z
N MET A 1 16.99 -2.68 9.90
CA MET A 1 16.00 -2.18 8.92
C MET A 1 15.23 -3.40 8.43
N GLY A 2 13.89 -3.35 8.43
CA GLY A 2 13.07 -4.45 7.91
C GLY A 2 12.91 -4.36 6.40
N ILE A 3 12.39 -5.43 5.79
CA ILE A 3 12.10 -5.48 4.35
C ILE A 3 10.78 -4.74 4.09
N GLY A 4 10.79 -3.80 3.15
CA GLY A 4 9.62 -3.05 2.72
C GLY A 4 8.79 -3.83 1.71
N TYR A 5 7.50 -3.51 1.60
CA TYR A 5 6.60 -4.17 0.66
C TYR A 5 5.71 -3.20 -0.08
N ILE A 6 5.39 -3.55 -1.32
CA ILE A 6 4.32 -2.95 -2.14
C ILE A 6 3.34 -4.07 -2.49
N LEU A 7 2.03 -3.79 -2.43
CA LEU A 7 1.03 -4.73 -2.91
C LEU A 7 0.78 -4.47 -4.40
N VAL A 8 0.95 -5.48 -5.24
CA VAL A 8 0.87 -5.38 -6.69
C VAL A 8 -0.31 -6.19 -7.19
N ASN A 9 -1.13 -5.61 -8.07
CA ASN A 9 -2.15 -6.31 -8.84
C ASN A 9 -1.72 -6.37 -10.31
N LYS A 10 -1.27 -7.54 -10.72
CA LYS A 10 -0.81 -7.79 -12.09
C LYS A 10 -1.97 -7.75 -13.08
N THR A 11 -3.16 -8.23 -12.71
CA THR A 11 -4.33 -8.28 -13.61
C THR A 11 -4.74 -6.87 -14.06
N LYS A 12 -4.74 -5.90 -13.15
CA LYS A 12 -5.19 -4.53 -13.42
C LYS A 12 -4.09 -3.51 -13.67
N ARG A 13 -2.82 -3.92 -13.49
CA ARG A 13 -1.65 -3.02 -13.53
C ARG A 13 -1.77 -1.89 -12.51
N GLU A 14 -2.12 -2.26 -11.29
CA GLU A 14 -2.29 -1.35 -10.15
C GLU A 14 -1.32 -1.72 -9.02
N ALA A 15 -0.92 -0.72 -8.24
CA ALA A 15 -0.08 -0.89 -7.06
C ALA A 15 -0.68 -0.16 -5.86
N ILE A 16 -0.46 -0.69 -4.67
CA ILE A 16 -0.70 -0.01 -3.40
C ILE A 16 0.65 0.11 -2.72
N SER A 17 1.15 1.32 -2.73
CA SER A 17 2.33 1.70 -1.99
C SER A 17 1.95 2.21 -0.59
N PHE A 18 2.87 2.07 0.35
CA PHE A 18 2.68 2.54 1.72
C PHE A 18 3.52 3.78 2.06
N TYR A 19 4.13 4.45 1.07
CA TYR A 19 5.11 5.53 1.31
C TYR A 19 4.54 6.76 2.03
N ARG A 20 3.23 7.03 1.91
CA ARG A 20 2.54 8.11 2.66
C ARG A 20 1.92 7.65 3.98
N LEU A 21 2.19 6.43 4.40
CA LEU A 21 1.71 5.85 5.64
C LEU A 21 2.91 5.49 6.53
N PRO A 22 2.77 5.51 7.85
CA PRO A 22 3.87 5.18 8.78
C PRO A 22 4.08 3.65 8.88
N VAL A 23 4.09 2.93 7.76
CA VAL A 23 4.22 1.47 7.67
C VAL A 23 4.98 1.08 6.41
N ASN A 24 5.91 0.14 6.49
CA ASN A 24 6.54 -0.42 5.28
C ASN A 24 6.81 -1.93 5.37
N THR A 25 6.99 -2.48 6.56
CA THR A 25 7.29 -3.90 6.74
C THR A 25 6.04 -4.76 6.81
N MET A 26 6.17 -6.07 6.56
CA MET A 26 5.08 -7.04 6.75
C MET A 26 4.43 -6.92 8.14
N ARG A 27 5.23 -6.73 9.21
CA ARG A 27 4.73 -6.60 10.58
C ARG A 27 3.94 -5.31 10.78
N GLU A 28 4.41 -4.21 10.23
CA GLU A 28 3.73 -2.91 10.34
C GLU A 28 2.46 -2.87 9.50
N ILE A 29 2.52 -3.36 8.26
CA ILE A 29 1.39 -3.40 7.33
C ILE A 29 0.26 -4.26 7.90
N SER A 30 0.58 -5.44 8.45
CA SER A 30 -0.42 -6.33 9.05
C SER A 30 -0.88 -5.89 10.45
N GLY A 31 0.00 -5.23 11.22
CA GLY A 31 -0.29 -4.77 12.58
C GLY A 31 -0.98 -3.42 12.67
N ASN A 32 -0.99 -2.63 11.59
CA ASN A 32 -1.64 -1.32 11.56
C ASN A 32 -3.07 -1.42 10.99
N PRO A 33 -4.11 -0.99 11.75
CA PRO A 33 -5.51 -1.10 11.32
C PRO A 33 -5.84 -0.35 10.02
N VAL A 34 -5.10 0.69 9.68
CA VAL A 34 -5.30 1.46 8.45
C VAL A 34 -4.84 0.67 7.23
N SER A 35 -3.59 0.20 7.24
CA SER A 35 -3.05 -0.60 6.13
C SER A 35 -3.78 -1.92 5.98
N ALA A 36 -4.17 -2.56 7.09
CA ALA A 36 -5.01 -3.74 7.06
C ALA A 36 -6.36 -3.46 6.36
N ALA A 37 -7.04 -2.36 6.70
CA ALA A 37 -8.29 -1.98 6.04
C ALA A 37 -8.11 -1.70 4.54
N ILE A 38 -7.02 -1.01 4.15
CA ILE A 38 -6.68 -0.75 2.73
C ILE A 38 -6.52 -2.07 1.97
N VAL A 39 -5.66 -2.96 2.48
CA VAL A 39 -5.37 -4.26 1.86
C VAL A 39 -6.64 -5.10 1.76
N THR A 40 -7.39 -5.24 2.86
CA THR A 40 -8.62 -6.03 2.90
C THR A 40 -9.67 -5.49 1.93
N ARG A 41 -9.90 -4.17 1.91
CA ARG A 41 -10.86 -3.54 0.99
C ARG A 41 -10.46 -3.76 -0.46
N TYR A 42 -9.16 -3.67 -0.77
CA TYR A 42 -8.66 -3.90 -2.11
C TYR A 42 -8.88 -5.35 -2.55
N LEU A 43 -8.55 -6.33 -1.72
CA LEU A 43 -8.77 -7.74 -2.02
C LEU A 43 -10.26 -8.06 -2.25
N PHE A 44 -11.17 -7.50 -1.44
CA PHE A 44 -12.61 -7.68 -1.65
C PHE A 44 -13.13 -7.08 -2.96
N LYS A 45 -12.56 -5.97 -3.44
CA LYS A 45 -12.94 -5.33 -4.70
C LYS A 45 -12.34 -6.01 -5.94
N ASN A 46 -11.35 -6.87 -5.74
CA ASN A 46 -10.58 -7.51 -6.80
C ASN A 46 -10.53 -9.04 -6.60
N PRO A 47 -11.70 -9.70 -6.50
CA PRO A 47 -11.71 -11.15 -6.39
C PRO A 47 -11.10 -11.77 -7.65
N CYS A 48 -10.33 -12.85 -7.47
CA CYS A 48 -9.68 -13.60 -8.55
C CYS A 48 -8.56 -12.87 -9.31
N ASP A 49 -8.19 -11.65 -8.92
CA ASP A 49 -7.02 -10.97 -9.50
C ASP A 49 -5.71 -11.59 -9.01
N CYS A 50 -4.66 -11.48 -9.85
CA CYS A 50 -3.31 -11.88 -9.49
C CYS A 50 -2.65 -10.77 -8.64
N ILE A 51 -2.76 -10.93 -7.33
CA ILE A 51 -2.31 -9.94 -6.34
C ILE A 51 -1.26 -10.56 -5.41
N ALA A 52 -0.16 -9.85 -5.16
CA ALA A 52 0.89 -10.29 -4.24
C ALA A 52 1.66 -9.12 -3.64
N PHE A 53 2.19 -9.33 -2.44
CA PHE A 53 3.14 -8.41 -1.82
C PHE A 53 4.54 -8.65 -2.40
N CYS A 54 5.12 -7.63 -3.04
CA CYS A 54 6.46 -7.67 -3.60
C CYS A 54 7.46 -7.02 -2.62
N PRO A 55 8.52 -7.73 -2.17
CA PRO A 55 9.52 -7.18 -1.28
C PRO A 55 10.51 -6.29 -2.03
N ASP A 56 10.85 -5.14 -1.46
CA ASP A 56 11.73 -4.12 -2.09
C ASP A 56 13.21 -4.48 -2.14
N ASN A 57 13.61 -5.62 -1.55
CA ASN A 57 15.00 -6.05 -1.43
C ASN A 57 15.35 -7.25 -2.31
N ILE A 58 14.43 -7.75 -3.14
CA ILE A 58 14.66 -8.87 -4.05
C ILE A 58 14.40 -8.44 -5.51
N ASN A 59 15.21 -8.99 -6.42
CA ASN A 59 15.08 -8.76 -7.86
C ASN A 59 14.06 -9.75 -8.47
N SER A 60 13.53 -9.41 -9.64
CA SER A 60 12.52 -10.23 -10.34
C SER A 60 13.04 -11.57 -10.87
N ASP A 61 14.36 -11.74 -10.93
CA ASP A 61 15.00 -13.00 -11.32
C ASP A 61 15.20 -13.95 -10.11
N ASP A 62 14.98 -13.49 -8.88
CA ASP A 62 15.08 -14.32 -7.69
C ASP A 62 13.92 -15.34 -7.66
N PRO A 63 14.16 -16.64 -7.36
CA PRO A 63 13.10 -17.63 -7.24
C PRO A 63 12.02 -17.30 -6.20
N SER A 64 12.32 -16.42 -5.25
CA SER A 64 11.41 -15.93 -4.22
C SER A 64 10.54 -14.76 -4.70
N TRP A 65 10.75 -14.27 -5.92
CA TRP A 65 9.93 -13.20 -6.50
C TRP A 65 8.48 -13.68 -6.69
N PRO A 66 7.50 -12.98 -6.11
CA PRO A 66 6.12 -13.48 -6.05
C PRO A 66 5.33 -13.25 -7.35
N MET A 67 5.88 -12.51 -8.33
CA MET A 67 5.18 -12.05 -9.53
C MET A 67 5.90 -12.47 -10.81
N ALA A 68 5.74 -13.74 -11.20
CA ALA A 68 6.37 -14.29 -12.40
C ALA A 68 6.11 -13.43 -13.66
N GLY A 69 7.17 -13.10 -14.39
CA GLY A 69 7.11 -12.29 -15.62
C GLY A 69 6.75 -10.82 -15.40
N LEU A 70 7.07 -10.28 -14.22
CA LEU A 70 6.92 -8.86 -13.90
C LEU A 70 8.19 -8.38 -13.19
N SER A 71 8.77 -7.28 -13.63
CA SER A 71 9.93 -6.63 -13.01
C SER A 71 9.54 -5.41 -12.17
N TRP A 72 10.50 -4.88 -11.39
CA TRP A 72 10.31 -3.58 -10.73
C TRP A 72 10.11 -2.43 -11.72
N GLU A 73 10.76 -2.48 -12.88
CA GLU A 73 10.59 -1.50 -13.96
C GLU A 73 9.14 -1.52 -14.49
N ASP A 74 8.55 -2.71 -14.62
CA ASP A 74 7.14 -2.85 -15.01
C ASP A 74 6.21 -2.28 -13.93
N ILE A 75 6.48 -2.57 -12.65
CA ILE A 75 5.69 -2.13 -11.51
C ILE A 75 5.73 -0.60 -11.35
N ASN A 76 6.86 0.04 -11.64
CA ASN A 76 6.97 1.51 -11.61
C ASN A 76 6.02 2.20 -12.60
N GLY A 77 5.59 1.49 -13.65
CA GLY A 77 4.57 1.95 -14.59
C GLY A 77 3.13 1.62 -14.19
N PHE A 78 2.89 1.00 -13.03
CA PHE A 78 1.55 0.68 -12.54
C PHE A 78 0.90 1.91 -11.92
N LYS A 79 -0.42 1.98 -12.00
CA LYS A 79 -1.18 3.04 -11.35
C LYS A 79 -1.17 2.82 -9.85
N ASP A 80 -0.67 3.79 -9.09
CA ASP A 80 -0.83 3.79 -7.64
C ASP A 80 -2.28 4.16 -7.28
N VAL A 81 -2.97 3.24 -6.60
CA VAL A 81 -4.38 3.40 -6.19
C VAL A 81 -4.55 3.56 -4.68
N THR A 82 -3.46 3.73 -3.92
CA THR A 82 -3.51 3.90 -2.45
C THR A 82 -4.41 5.08 -2.06
N GLY A 83 -4.27 6.22 -2.75
CA GLY A 83 -5.08 7.41 -2.47
C GLY A 83 -6.57 7.17 -2.67
N GLU A 84 -6.95 6.53 -3.79
CA GLU A 84 -8.35 6.22 -4.12
C GLU A 84 -8.98 5.26 -3.10
N LEU A 85 -8.20 4.31 -2.58
CA LEU A 85 -8.66 3.39 -1.54
C LEU A 85 -8.83 4.09 -0.19
N ILE A 86 -7.92 4.99 0.18
CA ILE A 86 -8.05 5.80 1.40
C ILE A 86 -9.33 6.64 1.30
N ASP A 87 -9.58 7.30 0.17
CA ASP A 87 -10.77 8.13 -0.02
C ASP A 87 -12.06 7.31 -0.04
N ASP A 88 -12.06 6.11 -0.62
CA ASP A 88 -13.17 5.15 -0.51
C ASP A 88 -13.44 4.79 0.95
N LEU A 89 -12.41 4.44 1.72
CA LEU A 89 -12.54 4.06 3.13
C LEU A 89 -12.99 5.22 4.03
N ILE A 90 -12.54 6.44 3.76
CA ILE A 90 -13.00 7.65 4.46
C ILE A 90 -14.48 7.92 4.16
N ARG A 91 -14.89 7.86 2.89
CA ARG A 91 -16.30 8.05 2.49
C ARG A 91 -17.23 7.02 3.15
N ASN A 92 -16.75 5.79 3.32
CA ASN A 92 -17.48 4.72 4.00
C ASN A 92 -17.35 4.77 5.53
N LYS A 93 -16.75 5.82 6.10
CA LYS A 93 -16.58 6.01 7.55
C LYS A 93 -15.82 4.87 8.25
N ILE A 94 -14.89 4.24 7.54
CA ILE A 94 -13.98 3.23 8.11
C ILE A 94 -12.69 3.90 8.60
N LEU A 95 -12.19 4.87 7.81
CA LEU A 95 -11.01 5.66 8.14
C LEU A 95 -11.38 7.14 8.31
N ARG A 96 -10.51 7.87 9.00
CA ARG A 96 -10.54 9.32 9.10
C ARG A 96 -9.16 9.87 8.76
N ASP A 97 -9.13 10.96 8.01
CA ASP A 97 -7.92 11.74 7.78
C ASP A 97 -7.78 12.79 8.89
N ASP A 98 -6.70 12.69 9.66
CA ASP A 98 -6.32 13.64 10.71
C ASP A 98 -5.23 14.61 10.23
N GLY A 99 -4.98 14.69 8.93
CA GLY A 99 -4.04 15.60 8.29
C GLY A 99 -2.65 15.00 8.10
N ILE A 100 -1.62 15.81 8.30
CA ILE A 100 -0.23 15.43 8.08
C ILE A 100 0.41 15.02 9.43
N LEU A 101 0.99 13.82 9.48
CA LEU A 101 1.77 13.34 10.63
C LEU A 101 3.18 13.92 10.61
N PHE A 102 3.81 13.91 9.44
CA PHE A 102 5.16 14.38 9.21
C PHE A 102 5.25 14.94 7.79
N GLN A 103 5.99 16.02 7.60
CA GLN A 103 6.34 16.60 6.31
C GLN A 103 7.81 16.98 6.35
N ASP A 104 8.53 16.66 5.28
CA ASP A 104 9.92 17.07 5.14
C ASP A 104 10.02 18.60 5.00
N GLY A 105 11.02 19.20 5.65
CA GLY A 105 11.18 20.66 5.67
C GLY A 105 11.77 21.24 4.38
N ASP A 106 12.51 20.43 3.63
CA ASP A 106 13.19 20.81 2.40
C ASP A 106 12.37 20.41 1.15
N ASP A 107 11.54 19.36 1.25
CA ASP A 107 10.64 18.92 0.19
C ASP A 107 9.18 18.72 0.70
N PRO A 108 8.26 19.67 0.45
CA PRO A 108 6.89 19.56 0.94
C PRO A 108 6.08 18.43 0.29
N ASP A 109 6.55 17.85 -0.83
CA ASP A 109 5.89 16.72 -1.49
C ASP A 109 6.17 15.38 -0.77
N ILE A 110 7.15 15.35 0.13
CA ILE A 110 7.48 14.21 0.98
C ILE A 110 6.78 14.37 2.32
N PHE A 111 5.65 13.67 2.48
CA PHE A 111 4.87 13.70 3.71
C PHE A 111 4.20 12.36 4.04
N ILE A 112 3.96 12.16 5.34
CA ILE A 112 3.22 11.03 5.90
C ILE A 112 1.87 11.55 6.37
N ARG A 113 0.78 10.91 5.92
CA ARG A 113 -0.57 11.23 6.39
C ARG A 113 -0.83 10.59 7.74
N LYS A 114 -1.53 11.32 8.60
CA LYS A 114 -2.10 10.79 9.83
C LYS A 114 -3.50 10.26 9.52
N ILE A 115 -3.57 8.98 9.17
CA ILE A 115 -4.86 8.30 8.97
C ILE A 115 -5.16 7.46 10.21
N SER A 116 -6.39 7.51 10.68
CA SER A 116 -6.87 6.75 11.84
C SER A 116 -8.03 5.87 11.46
N ASN A 117 -8.08 4.67 12.04
CA ASN A 117 -9.27 3.81 11.96
C ASN A 117 -10.33 4.34 12.94
N ILE A 118 -11.59 4.44 12.51
CA ILE A 118 -12.68 4.96 13.35
C ILE A 118 -13.12 3.94 14.43
N GLY A 119 -12.73 2.67 14.26
CA GLY A 119 -13.17 1.55 15.10
C GLY A 119 -14.60 1.15 14.79
N MET A 120 -14.92 -0.15 14.90
CA MET A 120 -16.31 -0.53 15.18
C MET A 120 -16.52 -0.24 16.67
N GLY A 121 -17.21 0.86 16.97
CA GLY A 121 -17.75 1.12 18.30
C GLY A 121 -18.88 0.15 18.64
#